data_AF-A0A494YS59-F1
#
_entry.id   AF-A0A494YS59-F1
#
_cell.length_a   1.000
_cell.length_b   1.000
_cell.length_c   1.000
_cell.angle_alpha   90.00
_cell.angle_beta   90.00
_cell.angle_gamma   90.00
#
_symmetry.space_group_name_H-M   'P 1'
#
loop_
_entity.id
_entity.type
_entity.pdbx_description
1 polymer ?
#
loop_
_entity_poly.entity_id
_entity_poly.type
_entity_poly.pdbx_seq_one_letter_code
_entity_poly.pdbx_strand_id
1 'polypeptide(L)' 'MSVKRMTLLQGLVLVGLFALMVVAILIASQLYLSYIEVTEAADNCFNIGGYPVIEKTGLEMTYFECVTN' A
#
# COMPACT_ATOMS: atom_id res chain seq x y z
N MET A 1 0.69 -0.55 41.46
CA MET A 1 1.12 0.05 40.18
C MET A 1 0.96 1.56 40.28
N SER A 2 2.06 2.31 40.36
CA SER A 2 2.01 3.77 40.48
C SER A 2 1.79 4.36 39.10
N VAL A 3 0.58 4.88 38.83
CA VAL A 3 0.27 5.57 37.58
C VAL A 3 0.97 6.93 37.64
N LYS A 4 2.15 7.01 37.01
CA LYS A 4 2.89 8.26 36.86
C LYS A 4 1.99 9.24 36.11
N ARG A 5 1.70 10.42 36.68
CA ARG A 5 0.89 11.45 36.00
C ARG A 5 1.52 11.76 34.65
N MET A 6 0.85 11.33 33.58
CA MET A 6 1.28 11.64 32.23
C MET A 6 1.06 13.13 32.00
N THR A 7 2.12 13.84 31.62
CA THR A 7 1.97 15.26 31.25
C THR A 7 1.14 15.34 29.96
N LEU A 8 0.31 16.39 29.83
CA LEU A 8 -0.53 16.60 28.64
C LEU A 8 0.30 16.53 27.34
N LEU A 9 1.53 17.04 27.38
CA LEU A 9 2.48 16.99 26.27
C LEU A 9 2.87 15.55 25.89
N GLN A 10 3.15 14.68 26.87
CA GLN A 10 3.49 13.27 26.63
C GLN A 10 2.31 12.51 26.03
N GLY A 11 1.09 12.79 26.47
CA GLY A 11 -0.11 12.20 25.89
C GLY A 11 -0.30 12.59 24.42
N LEU A 12 -0.09 13.87 24.10
CA LEU A 12 -0.22 14.39 22.74
C LEU A 12 0.84 13.79 21.78
N VAL A 13 2.08 13.65 22.25
CA VAL A 13 3.16 13.00 21.48
C VAL A 13 2.84 11.53 21.23
N LEU A 14 2.34 10.80 22.23
CA LEU A 14 1.96 9.38 22.07
C LEU A 14 0.83 9.20 21.05
N VAL A 15 -0.21 10.04 21.12
CA VAL A 15 -1.32 10.01 20.15
C VAL A 15 -0.81 10.36 18.75
N GLY A 16 0.07 11.36 18.64
CA GLY A 16 0.68 11.73 17.36
C GLY A 16 1.48 10.59 16.74
N LEU A 17 2.31 9.91 17.53
CA LEU A 17 3.07 8.74 17.08
C LEU A 17 2.15 7.58 16.65
N PHE A 18 1.10 7.32 17.42
CA PHE A 18 0.11 6.30 17.05
C PHE A 18 -0.58 6.63 15.72
N ALA A 19 -1.03 7.86 15.54
CA ALA A 19 -1.65 8.29 14.30
C ALA A 19 -0.68 8.15 13.11
N LEU A 20 0.59 8.52 13.30
CA LEU A 20 1.61 8.40 12.26
C LEU A 20 1.88 6.93 11.89
N MET A 21 1.96 6.04 12.87
CA MET A 21 2.08 4.60 12.62
C MET A 21 0.89 4.05 11.83
N VAL A 22 -0.34 4.43 12.20
CA VAL A 22 -1.54 4.00 11.48
C VAL A 22 -1.51 4.47 10.02
N VAL A 23 -1.17 5.74 9.77
CA VAL A 23 -1.06 6.27 8.40
C VAL A 23 0.01 5.52 7.61
N ALA A 24 1.18 5.26 8.19
CA ALA A 24 2.24 4.51 7.53
C ALA A 24 1.80 3.09 7.15
N ILE A 25 1.08 2.40 8.04
CA ILE A 25 0.54 1.06 7.78
C ILE A 25 -0.48 1.12 6.63
N LEU A 26 -1.39 2.09 6.64
CA LEU A 26 -2.40 2.22 5.57
C LEU A 26 -1.75 2.46 4.20
N ILE A 27 -0.72 3.30 4.12
CA ILE A 27 0.01 3.55 2.88
C ILE A 27 0.75 2.29 2.42
N ALA A 28 1.44 1.60 3.34
CA ALA A 28 2.14 0.36 3.04
C ALA A 28 1.20 -0.76 2.56
N SER A 29 0.02 -0.88 3.18
CA SER A 29 -0.99 -1.84 2.76
C SER A 29 -1.52 -1.55 1.36
N GLN A 30 -1.82 -0.28 1.03
CA GLN A 30 -2.27 0.08 -0.31
C GLN A 30 -1.19 -0.17 -1.37
N LEU A 31 0.07 0.12 -1.07
CA LEU A 31 1.22 -0.19 -1.93
C LEU A 31 1.34 -1.69 -2.21
N TYR A 32 1.25 -2.50 -1.14
CA TYR A 32 1.39 -3.95 -1.25
C TYR A 32 0.25 -4.58 -2.06
N LEU A 33 -1.00 -4.19 -1.77
CA LEU A 33 -2.16 -4.71 -2.50
C LEU A 33 -2.11 -4.34 -3.98
N SER A 34 -1.82 -3.07 -4.30
CA SER A 34 -1.62 -2.62 -5.68
C SER A 34 -0.55 -3.45 -6.38
N TYR A 35 0.60 -3.68 -5.75
CA TYR A 35 1.65 -4.51 -6.34
C TYR A 35 1.18 -5.94 -6.65
N ILE A 36 0.46 -6.57 -5.72
CA ILE A 36 -0.03 -7.94 -5.91
C ILE A 36 -1.02 -8.00 -7.07
N GLU A 37 -1.99 -7.09 -7.13
CA GLU A 37 -2.99 -7.04 -8.20
C GLU A 37 -2.34 -6.88 -9.58
N VAL A 38 -1.35 -6.00 -9.68
CA VAL A 38 -0.58 -5.78 -10.93
C VAL A 38 0.16 -7.03 -11.34
N THR A 39 0.84 -7.66 -10.38
CA THR A 39 1.68 -8.83 -10.62
C THR A 39 0.82 -10.02 -11.04
N GLU A 40 -0.32 -10.23 -10.38
CA GLU A 40 -1.25 -11.31 -10.73
C GLU A 40 -1.86 -11.11 -12.13
N ALA A 41 -2.25 -9.89 -12.48
CA ALA A 41 -2.74 -9.57 -13.81
C ALA A 41 -1.65 -9.81 -14.88
N ALA A 42 -0.44 -9.36 -14.61
CA ALA A 42 0.72 -9.56 -15.50
C ALA A 42 1.07 -11.04 -15.68
N ASP A 43 1.13 -11.82 -14.60
CA ASP A 43 1.41 -13.25 -14.63
C ASP A 43 0.35 -14.01 -15.42
N ASN A 44 -0.94 -13.68 -15.26
CA ASN A 44 -2.01 -14.27 -16.06
C ASN A 44 -1.83 -13.96 -17.56
N CYS A 45 -1.40 -12.76 -17.91
CA CYS A 45 -1.08 -12.41 -19.30
C CYS A 45 0.12 -13.20 -19.84
N PHE A 46 1.18 -13.35 -19.05
CA PHE A 46 2.34 -14.15 -19.43
C PHE A 46 1.98 -15.63 -19.60
N ASN A 47 1.09 -16.17 -18.77
CA ASN A 47 0.66 -17.57 -18.84
C ASN A 47 -0.09 -17.92 -20.14
N ILE A 48 -0.74 -16.94 -20.77
CA ILE A 48 -1.39 -17.13 -22.09
C ILE A 48 -0.45 -16.76 -23.27
N GLY A 49 0.83 -16.53 -23.00
CA GLY A 49 1.84 -16.17 -24.01
C GLY A 49 1.77 -14.71 -24.47
N GLY A 50 1.07 -13.85 -23.73
CA GLY A 50 0.98 -12.42 -24.00
C GLY A 50 2.05 -11.60 -23.27
N TYR A 51 2.13 -10.32 -23.62
CA TYR A 51 2.99 -9.33 -22.97
C TYR A 51 2.12 -8.27 -22.28
N PRO A 52 2.23 -8.09 -20.96
CA PRO A 52 1.45 -7.10 -20.24
C PRO A 52 2.01 -5.70 -20.46
N VAL A 53 1.14 -4.75 -20.79
CA VAL A 53 1.40 -3.31 -20.84
C VAL A 53 0.66 -2.68 -19.66
N ILE A 54 1.41 -2.03 -18.77
CA ILE A 54 0.88 -1.55 -17.49
C ILE A 54 1.21 -0.07 -17.35
N GLU A 55 0.19 0.75 -17.14
CA GLU A 55 0.36 2.15 -16.72
C GLU A 55 -0.12 2.35 -15.30
N LYS A 56 0.67 3.09 -14.52
CA LYS A 56 0.35 3.44 -13.14
C LYS A 56 0.33 4.94 -12.95
N THR A 57 -0.64 5.41 -12.18
CA THR A 57 -0.64 6.77 -11.64
C THR A 57 -0.61 6.68 -10.12
N GLY A 58 0.55 6.97 -9.52
CA GLY A 58 0.75 6.85 -8.08
C GLY A 58 0.69 5.40 -7.61
N LEU A 59 -0.29 5.09 -6.75
CA LEU A 59 -0.53 3.75 -6.20
C LEU A 59 -1.55 2.94 -7.00
N GLU A 60 -2.22 3.54 -7.98
CA GLU A 60 -3.33 2.92 -8.70
C GLU A 60 -2.90 2.50 -10.10
N MET A 61 -3.34 1.31 -10.53
CA MET A 61 -3.26 0.92 -11.94
C MET A 61 -4.35 1.67 -12.70
N THR A 62 -3.93 2.50 -13.65
CA THR A 62 -4.87 3.24 -14.49
C THR A 62 -5.16 2.52 -15.80
N TYR A 63 -4.21 1.69 -16.26
CA TYR A 63 -4.36 0.95 -17.50
C TYR A 63 -3.61 -0.38 -17.42
N PHE A 64 -4.27 -1.43 -17.88
CA PHE A 64 -3.69 -2.75 -18.05
C PHE A 64 -4.17 -3.32 -19.37
N GLU A 65 -3.24 -3.73 -20.21
CA GLU A 65 -3.52 -4.43 -21.47
C GLU A 65 -2.63 -5.67 -21.58
N CYS A 66 -3.18 -6.75 -22.12
CA CYS A 66 -2.42 -7.95 -22.42
C CYS A 66 -2.33 -8.12 -23.94
N VAL A 67 -1.14 -7.88 -24.50
CA VAL A 67 -0.91 -7.96 -25.94
C VAL A 67 -0.47 -9.38 -26.30
N THR A 68 -1.33 -10.12 -26.99
CA THR A 68 -1.05 -11.44 -27.58
C THR A 68 -0.86 -11.29 -29.10
N ASN A 69 0.20 -11.89 -29.65
CA ASN A 69 0.46 -11.90 -31.10
C ASN A 69 -0.42 -12.94 -31.81
#